data_AF-A0A7K4X8X7-F1
#
_entry.id   AF-A0A7K4X8X7-F1
#
_cell.length_a   1.000
_cell.length_b   1.000
_cell.length_c   1.000
_cell.angle_alpha   90.00
_cell.angle_beta   90.00
_cell.angle_gamma   90.00
#
_symmetry.space_group_name_H-M   'P 1'
#
loop_
_entity.id
_entity.type
_entity.pdbx_description
1 polymer ?
#
loop_
_entity_poly.entity_id
_entity_poly.type
_entity_poly.pdbx_seq_one_letter_code
_entity_poly.pdbx_strand_id
1 'polypeptide(L)'
;AALFTETPHDMTAQAGEDVEMACSFRGSGSPSYSLEIQWWYVRNHKDWTDKQTWASSQLKSSPPEEPGKEATKISVVKVVGSNISHKLRLSRVKLEDEGTYECRVIDSSDGKARHHKVKAYLRVEAAGGPGHPQDTELREAPLAELAAPGSAHAHHHHHHHKAGRELKKRSADTSC
;
A
#
# COMPACT_ATOMS: atom_id res chain seq x y z
N ALA A 1 13.37 3.44 -27.37
CA ALA A 1 13.92 4.23 -26.26
C ALA A 1 13.49 3.61 -24.94
N ALA A 2 14.33 3.68 -23.90
CA ALA A 2 13.99 3.18 -22.57
C ALA A 2 13.15 4.24 -21.83
N LEU A 3 12.06 3.84 -21.20
CA LEU A 3 11.13 4.77 -20.54
C LEU A 3 10.31 4.09 -19.43
N PHE A 4 9.89 4.88 -18.44
CA PHE A 4 8.88 4.47 -17.47
C PHE A 4 7.50 4.49 -18.13
N THR A 5 6.81 3.35 -18.12
CA THR A 5 5.44 3.22 -18.62
C THR A 5 4.41 3.46 -17.52
N GLU A 6 4.83 3.35 -16.26
CA GLU A 6 4.04 3.65 -15.08
C GLU A 6 4.98 4.18 -14.01
N THR A 7 4.66 5.34 -13.45
CA THR A 7 5.43 5.98 -12.39
C THR A 7 4.59 6.01 -11.11
N PRO A 8 5.22 5.90 -9.94
CA PRO A 8 4.48 6.17 -8.70
C PRO A 8 4.10 7.64 -8.62
N HIS A 9 3.06 7.93 -7.85
CA HIS A 9 2.53 9.27 -7.65
C HIS A 9 2.43 9.56 -6.16
N ASP A 10 2.52 10.84 -5.81
CA ASP A 10 2.34 11.30 -4.43
C ASP A 10 0.94 10.94 -3.92
N MET A 11 0.86 10.53 -2.67
CA MET A 11 -0.40 10.11 -2.05
C MET A 11 -0.44 10.39 -0.55
N THR A 12 -1.65 10.50 -0.03
CA THR A 12 -1.92 10.65 1.40
C THR A 12 -2.71 9.43 1.86
N ALA A 13 -2.34 8.86 3.01
CA ALA A 13 -3.05 7.76 3.66
C ALA A 13 -3.23 8.04 5.15
N GLN A 14 -4.28 7.49 5.76
CA GLN A 14 -4.44 7.49 7.21
C GLN A 14 -3.60 6.36 7.83
N ALA A 15 -3.15 6.57 9.06
CA ALA A 15 -2.43 5.54 9.81
C ALA A 15 -3.30 4.28 9.94
N GLY A 16 -2.74 3.13 9.63
CA GLY A 16 -3.42 1.84 9.60
C GLY A 16 -3.98 1.44 8.23
N GLU A 17 -3.98 2.32 7.22
CA GLU A 17 -4.36 1.96 5.86
C GLU A 17 -3.25 1.17 5.13
N ASP A 18 -3.65 0.46 4.08
CA ASP A 18 -2.72 -0.22 3.18
C ASP A 18 -2.50 0.66 1.94
N VAL A 19 -1.24 0.82 1.56
CA VAL A 19 -0.79 1.67 0.46
C VAL A 19 -0.11 0.83 -0.63
N GLU A 20 -0.36 1.19 -1.88
CA GLU A 20 0.22 0.54 -3.04
C GLU A 20 0.79 1.55 -4.03
N MET A 21 2.06 1.36 -4.40
CA MET A 21 2.76 2.17 -5.40
C MET A 21 3.28 1.28 -6.52
N ALA A 22 2.92 1.61 -7.76
CA ALA A 22 3.34 0.85 -8.93
C ALA A 22 4.46 1.56 -9.70
N CYS A 23 5.35 0.77 -10.28
CA CYS A 23 6.40 1.26 -11.16
C CYS A 23 6.64 0.24 -12.27
N SER A 24 6.56 0.70 -13.52
CA SER A 24 6.76 -0.14 -14.70
C SER A 24 7.72 0.55 -15.67
N PHE A 25 8.62 -0.22 -16.25
CA PHE A 25 9.68 0.26 -17.11
C PHE A 25 9.84 -0.62 -18.34
N ARG A 26 10.03 0.04 -19.48
CA ARG A 26 10.36 -0.58 -20.76
C ARG A 26 11.79 -0.22 -21.13
N GLY A 27 12.66 -1.22 -21.23
CA GLY A 27 14.05 -1.06 -21.68
C GLY A 27 14.16 -0.81 -23.18
N SER A 28 15.33 -0.40 -23.65
CA SER A 28 15.58 -0.16 -25.08
C SER A 28 15.97 -1.43 -25.84
N GLY A 29 15.00 -2.23 -26.34
CA GLY A 29 15.18 -3.46 -27.19
C GLY A 29 16.19 -3.35 -28.35
N SER A 30 16.67 -4.36 -29.12
CA SER A 30 17.18 -5.74 -28.88
C SER A 30 18.74 -5.75 -28.99
N PRO A 31 19.53 -6.76 -28.52
CA PRO A 31 19.17 -8.06 -27.91
C PRO A 31 19.67 -8.24 -26.45
N SER A 32 19.12 -9.23 -25.74
CA SER A 32 19.46 -9.64 -24.35
C SER A 32 19.47 -8.51 -23.29
N TYR A 33 18.30 -8.24 -22.72
CA TYR A 33 18.11 -7.28 -21.63
C TYR A 33 18.14 -7.99 -20.28
N SER A 34 18.96 -7.50 -19.37
CA SER A 34 18.77 -7.72 -17.94
C SER A 34 18.27 -6.43 -17.34
N LEU A 35 17.02 -6.44 -16.85
CA LEU A 35 16.43 -5.33 -16.12
C LEU A 35 16.38 -5.70 -14.64
N GLU A 36 16.75 -4.76 -13.78
CA GLU A 36 16.58 -4.85 -12.34
C GLU A 36 15.79 -3.64 -11.85
N ILE A 37 14.63 -3.87 -11.23
CA ILE A 37 13.80 -2.84 -10.60
C ILE A 37 13.92 -2.97 -9.08
N GLN A 38 14.04 -1.82 -8.41
CA GLN A 38 14.24 -1.74 -6.97
C GLN A 38 13.35 -0.67 -6.38
N TRP A 39 12.78 -0.95 -5.21
CA TRP A 39 12.13 0.06 -4.38
C TRP A 39 13.04 0.48 -3.25
N TRP A 40 13.12 1.78 -3.02
CA TRP A 40 13.92 2.40 -1.96
C TRP A 40 13.06 3.38 -1.15
N TYR A 41 13.24 3.39 0.17
CA TYR A 41 12.75 4.45 1.04
C TYR A 41 13.88 5.46 1.25
N VAL A 42 13.66 6.70 0.87
CA VAL A 42 14.63 7.80 1.00
C VAL A 42 14.24 8.61 2.22
N ARG A 43 14.95 8.38 3.34
CA ARG A 43 14.65 9.04 4.61
C ARG A 43 14.97 10.53 4.53
N ASN A 44 14.06 11.36 5.03
CA ASN A 44 14.31 12.79 5.17
C ASN A 44 15.18 13.03 6.42
N HIS A 45 16.30 13.74 6.26
CA HIS A 45 17.32 13.90 7.31
C HIS A 45 16.82 14.65 8.58
N LYS A 46 15.62 15.24 8.57
CA LYS A 46 15.12 16.05 9.70
C LYS A 46 14.81 15.21 10.95
N ASP A 47 14.21 14.04 10.78
CA ASP A 47 13.70 13.23 11.90
C ASP A 47 14.79 12.47 12.66
N TRP A 48 15.94 12.24 12.01
CA TRP A 48 17.07 11.54 12.64
C TRP A 48 17.93 12.46 13.50
N THR A 49 18.07 13.75 13.18
CA THR A 49 18.83 14.70 14.02
C THR A 49 18.27 14.78 15.45
N ASP A 50 16.96 14.61 15.63
CA ASP A 50 16.34 14.55 16.95
C ASP A 50 16.69 13.24 17.70
N LYS A 51 16.63 12.10 17.00
CA LYS A 51 16.96 10.79 17.59
C LYS A 51 18.46 10.49 17.73
N GLN A 52 19.34 11.10 16.94
CA GLN A 52 20.77 10.84 17.05
C GLN A 52 21.43 11.70 18.13
N THR A 53 20.82 12.83 18.51
CA THR A 53 21.35 13.70 19.57
C THR A 53 21.29 13.03 20.96
N TRP A 54 20.32 12.13 21.22
CA TRP A 54 20.28 11.35 22.47
C TRP A 54 21.17 10.09 22.45
N ALA A 55 21.40 9.51 21.27
CA ALA A 55 22.17 8.27 21.14
C ALA A 55 23.68 8.49 20.88
N SER A 56 24.09 9.67 20.36
CA SER A 56 25.46 9.93 19.89
C SER A 56 26.40 10.57 20.92
N SER A 57 26.01 10.67 22.19
CA SER A 57 26.98 11.03 23.26
C SER A 57 27.90 9.87 23.65
N GLN A 58 27.73 8.66 23.11
CA GLN A 58 28.67 7.56 23.27
C GLN A 58 29.10 6.97 21.93
N LEU A 59 30.40 7.05 21.68
CA LEU A 59 31.21 6.27 20.73
C LEU A 59 31.46 6.90 19.34
N LYS A 60 32.69 7.41 19.22
CA LYS A 60 33.42 7.84 18.03
C LYS A 60 33.68 6.65 17.09
N SER A 61 33.55 6.82 15.76
CA SER A 61 34.67 6.82 14.77
C SER A 61 34.26 6.52 13.32
N SER A 62 34.56 7.50 12.44
CA SER A 62 34.94 7.50 10.99
C SER A 62 33.92 7.31 9.82
N PRO A 63 33.98 8.16 8.75
CA PRO A 63 33.15 8.15 7.51
C PRO A 63 33.89 7.53 6.28
N PRO A 64 33.24 7.12 5.15
CA PRO A 64 32.69 8.00 4.09
C PRO A 64 31.33 7.47 3.52
N GLU A 65 30.39 8.26 2.97
CA GLU A 65 30.36 8.93 1.67
C GLU A 65 29.06 9.78 1.61
N GLU A 66 29.14 10.98 1.03
CA GLU A 66 28.04 11.90 0.65
C GLU A 66 26.94 12.21 1.71
N PRO A 67 26.88 13.44 2.26
CA PRO A 67 25.80 13.86 3.15
C PRO A 67 24.53 14.12 2.31
N GLY A 68 23.82 13.05 1.95
CA GLY A 68 22.78 13.15 0.93
C GLY A 68 21.75 12.02 0.95
N LYS A 69 21.00 11.91 2.07
CA LYS A 69 19.81 11.05 2.26
C LYS A 69 20.14 9.55 2.36
N GLU A 70 20.14 9.03 3.59
CA GLU A 70 20.16 7.57 3.85
C GLU A 70 18.95 6.92 3.15
N ALA A 71 19.22 6.13 2.11
CA ALA A 71 18.20 5.40 1.37
C ALA A 71 18.24 3.93 1.77
N THR A 72 17.08 3.35 2.12
CA THR A 72 16.92 1.95 2.50
C THR A 72 16.32 1.16 1.34
N LYS A 73 16.98 0.09 0.90
CA LYS A 73 16.44 -0.79 -0.15
C LYS A 73 15.32 -1.65 0.44
N ILE A 74 14.11 -1.51 -0.11
CA ILE A 74 12.91 -2.22 0.35
C ILE A 74 12.78 -3.56 -0.38
N SER A 75 12.89 -3.54 -1.72
CA SER A 75 12.72 -4.75 -2.53
C SER A 75 13.47 -4.66 -3.85
N VAL A 76 13.71 -5.81 -4.47
CA VAL A 76 14.40 -5.95 -5.75
C VAL A 76 13.81 -7.10 -6.56
N VAL A 77 13.65 -6.86 -7.86
CA VAL A 77 13.26 -7.87 -8.84
C VAL A 77 14.20 -7.75 -10.03
N LYS A 78 14.70 -8.88 -10.54
CA LYS A 78 15.50 -8.95 -11.75
C LYS A 78 14.82 -9.86 -12.76
N VAL A 79 14.81 -9.46 -14.03
CA VAL A 79 14.25 -10.26 -15.12
C VAL A 79 15.18 -10.23 -16.33
N VAL A 80 15.15 -11.33 -17.09
CA VAL A 80 15.65 -11.34 -18.45
C VAL A 80 14.48 -10.96 -19.36
N GLY A 81 14.52 -9.78 -19.95
CA GLY A 81 13.43 -9.27 -20.76
C GLY A 81 13.42 -7.75 -20.87
N SER A 82 12.62 -7.23 -21.82
CA SER A 82 12.61 -5.79 -22.14
C SER A 82 11.56 -4.98 -21.38
N ASN A 83 10.75 -5.61 -20.54
CA ASN A 83 9.77 -4.93 -19.71
C ASN A 83 9.87 -5.48 -18.28
N ILE A 84 9.72 -4.60 -17.31
CA ILE A 84 9.71 -4.97 -15.90
C ILE A 84 8.69 -4.10 -15.16
N SER A 85 7.93 -4.70 -14.25
CA SER A 85 6.95 -4.02 -13.42
C SER A 85 7.09 -4.52 -12.00
N HIS A 86 7.03 -3.61 -11.04
CA HIS A 86 7.07 -3.96 -9.63
C HIS A 86 6.24 -2.99 -8.80
N LYS A 87 5.61 -3.54 -7.78
CA LYS A 87 4.58 -2.88 -7.00
C LYS A 87 4.94 -2.97 -5.53
N LEU A 88 5.20 -1.82 -4.93
CA LEU A 88 5.43 -1.69 -3.50
C LEU A 88 4.09 -1.73 -2.78
N ARG A 89 3.99 -2.60 -1.79
CA ARG A 89 2.84 -2.70 -0.88
C ARG A 89 3.31 -2.42 0.53
N LEU A 90 2.75 -1.39 1.15
CA LEU A 90 2.94 -1.06 2.55
C LEU A 90 1.64 -1.39 3.27
N SER A 91 1.72 -2.20 4.32
CA SER A 91 0.53 -2.62 5.07
C SER A 91 0.46 -1.90 6.41
N ARG A 92 -0.73 -1.41 6.78
CA ARG A 92 -0.98 -0.68 8.03
C ARG A 92 0.07 0.41 8.28
N VAL A 93 0.12 1.37 7.35
CA VAL A 93 1.10 2.46 7.36
C VAL A 93 1.05 3.24 8.67
N LYS A 94 2.20 3.73 9.11
CA LYS A 94 2.35 4.55 10.33
C LYS A 94 2.89 5.92 9.98
N LEU A 95 2.85 6.83 10.95
CA LEU A 95 3.44 8.17 10.78
C LEU A 95 4.92 8.11 10.42
N GLU A 96 5.65 7.08 10.87
CA GLU A 96 7.08 6.89 10.53
C GLU A 96 7.30 6.38 9.10
N ASP A 97 6.26 5.87 8.43
CA ASP A 97 6.30 5.46 7.02
C ASP A 97 6.13 6.66 6.07
N GLU A 98 5.78 7.84 6.60
CA GLU A 98 5.80 9.06 5.80
C GLU A 98 7.20 9.30 5.22
N GLY A 99 7.26 9.63 3.93
CA GLY A 99 8.51 9.96 3.27
C GLY A 99 8.53 9.70 1.78
N THR A 100 9.73 9.78 1.20
CA THR A 100 9.92 9.64 -0.24
C THR A 100 10.26 8.20 -0.61
N TYR A 101 9.45 7.59 -1.47
CA TYR A 101 9.70 6.29 -2.05
C TYR A 101 10.24 6.44 -3.48
N GLU A 102 11.32 5.75 -3.80
CA GLU A 102 12.01 5.83 -5.08
C GLU A 102 12.01 4.46 -5.77
N CYS A 103 11.51 4.44 -7.01
CA CYS A 103 11.69 3.31 -7.91
C CYS A 103 12.96 3.55 -8.72
N ARG A 104 13.92 2.62 -8.63
CA ARG A 104 15.16 2.62 -9.40
C ARG A 104 15.15 1.44 -10.37
N VAL A 105 15.47 1.69 -11.63
CA VAL A 105 15.65 0.64 -12.64
C VAL A 105 17.07 0.67 -13.19
N ILE A 106 17.71 -0.49 -13.22
CA ILE A 106 19.01 -0.70 -13.87
C ILE A 106 18.75 -1.45 -15.17
N ASP A 107 19.05 -0.80 -16.30
CA ASP A 107 19.03 -1.39 -17.63
C ASP A 107 20.45 -1.78 -18.02
N SER A 108 20.73 -3.09 -18.11
CA SER A 108 22.07 -3.65 -18.40
C SER A 108 22.18 -4.22 -19.82
N SER A 109 21.49 -3.62 -20.79
CA SER A 109 21.32 -4.19 -22.12
C SER A 109 22.36 -3.86 -23.17
N ASP A 110 23.04 -2.72 -23.06
CA ASP A 110 24.02 -2.25 -24.05
C ASP A 110 25.48 -2.48 -23.57
N GLY A 111 25.67 -3.41 -22.63
CA GLY A 111 26.96 -3.62 -21.96
C GLY A 111 27.31 -2.54 -20.93
N LYS A 112 26.47 -1.52 -20.74
CA LYS A 112 26.58 -0.51 -19.68
C LYS A 112 25.32 -0.53 -18.81
N ALA A 113 25.50 -0.44 -17.50
CA ALA A 113 24.38 -0.32 -16.57
C ALA A 113 23.84 1.11 -16.57
N ARG A 114 22.70 1.35 -17.23
CA ARG A 114 21.98 2.63 -17.22
C ARG A 114 21.00 2.67 -16.05
N HIS A 115 21.00 3.77 -15.32
CA HIS A 115 20.18 3.94 -14.13
C HIS A 115 19.04 4.93 -14.40
N HIS A 116 17.82 4.50 -14.15
CA HIS A 116 16.60 5.28 -14.29
C HIS A 116 15.91 5.38 -12.93
N LYS A 117 15.36 6.55 -12.59
CA LYS A 117 14.71 6.77 -11.29
C LYS A 117 13.48 7.64 -11.39
N VAL A 118 12.47 7.31 -10.59
CA VAL A 118 11.25 8.10 -10.36
C VAL A 118 10.86 7.99 -8.87
N LYS A 119 10.16 9.00 -8.36
CA LYS A 119 9.86 9.14 -6.93
C LYS A 119 8.40 9.50 -6.70
N ALA A 120 7.92 9.14 -5.52
CA ALA A 120 6.66 9.61 -4.96
C ALA A 120 6.82 9.87 -3.46
N TYR A 121 6.07 10.83 -2.94
CA TYR A 121 5.94 11.10 -1.51
C TYR A 121 4.67 10.45 -0.96
N LEU A 122 4.82 9.68 0.12
CA LEU A 122 3.70 9.21 0.92
C LEU A 122 3.57 10.13 2.14
N ARG A 123 2.42 10.77 2.28
CA ARG A 123 2.02 11.48 3.50
C ARG A 123 1.16 10.58 4.36
N VAL A 124 1.43 10.52 5.66
CA VAL A 124 0.61 9.71 6.58
C VAL A 124 -0.03 10.59 7.64
N GLU A 125 -1.35 10.56 7.69
CA GLU A 125 -2.14 11.31 8.64
C GLU A 125 -2.50 10.43 9.84
N ALA A 126 -2.57 11.01 11.04
CA ALA A 126 -2.91 10.25 12.24
C ALA A 126 -4.36 9.75 12.15
N ALA A 127 -4.58 8.47 12.41
CA ALA A 127 -5.92 7.94 12.59
C ALA A 127 -6.59 8.67 13.76
N GLY A 128 -7.61 9.49 13.47
CA GLY A 128 -8.15 10.43 14.45
C GLY A 128 -8.71 9.78 15.73
N GLY A 129 -8.56 10.49 16.85
CA GLY A 129 -9.45 10.36 18.02
C GLY A 129 -9.10 11.34 19.15
N PRO A 130 -10.06 11.83 19.98
CA PRO A 130 -11.53 11.76 19.93
C PRO A 130 -12.22 13.16 19.83
N GLY A 131 -13.45 13.21 19.30
CA GLY A 131 -14.46 14.21 19.68
C GLY A 131 -14.70 15.41 18.74
N HIS A 132 -15.81 15.36 18.01
CA HIS A 132 -16.68 16.53 17.88
C HIS A 132 -18.14 16.11 18.19
N PRO A 133 -18.77 16.68 19.22
CA PRO A 133 -20.13 16.33 19.64
C PRO A 133 -21.14 17.11 18.80
N GLN A 134 -21.76 16.47 17.82
CA GLN A 134 -22.97 16.92 17.15
C GLN A 134 -23.73 15.63 16.82
N ASP A 135 -24.71 15.18 17.59
CA ASP A 135 -26.01 15.84 17.69
C ASP A 135 -26.70 15.35 18.98
N THR A 136 -26.76 16.21 20.00
CA THR A 136 -27.71 16.06 21.11
C THR A 136 -28.63 17.26 21.08
N GLU A 137 -29.24 17.56 19.92
CA GLU A 137 -30.45 18.36 19.90
C GLU A 137 -31.64 17.48 20.29
N LEU A 138 -31.90 17.52 21.61
CA LEU A 138 -33.22 17.62 22.20
C LEU A 138 -34.36 17.69 21.17
N ARG A 139 -34.99 16.55 20.88
CA ARG A 139 -36.39 16.55 20.46
C ARG A 139 -37.24 15.94 21.56
N GLU A 140 -37.46 16.79 22.55
CA GLU A 140 -38.54 16.70 23.51
C GLU A 140 -39.88 16.78 22.74
N ALA A 141 -40.65 15.70 22.77
CA ALA A 141 -42.06 15.66 22.36
C ALA A 141 -42.73 14.42 22.98
N PRO A 142 -44.03 14.50 23.36
CA PRO A 142 -44.46 14.13 24.71
C PRO A 142 -44.98 12.70 24.85
N LEU A 143 -44.99 12.27 26.11
CA LEU A 143 -45.74 11.13 26.65
C LEU A 143 -47.17 11.07 26.09
N ALA A 144 -47.51 9.93 25.48
CA ALA A 144 -48.88 9.46 25.37
C ALA A 144 -48.92 8.05 25.97
N GLU A 145 -49.23 8.01 27.26
CA GLU A 145 -49.70 6.82 27.95
C GLU A 145 -51.14 6.54 27.49
N LEU A 146 -51.50 5.28 27.21
CA LEU A 146 -52.75 4.62 27.65
C LEU A 146 -52.79 3.15 27.16
N ALA A 147 -52.88 2.27 28.16
CA ALA A 147 -53.22 0.83 28.21
C ALA A 147 -54.44 0.41 27.34
N ALA A 148 -54.75 -0.85 26.96
CA ALA A 148 -54.20 -2.21 27.06
C ALA A 148 -55.11 -3.15 26.17
N PRO A 149 -55.38 -4.45 26.49
CA PRO A 149 -54.68 -5.66 26.06
C PRO A 149 -55.53 -6.65 25.23
N GLY A 150 -54.90 -7.70 24.65
CA GLY A 150 -55.62 -8.96 24.40
C GLY A 150 -55.09 -9.91 23.31
N SER A 151 -54.57 -11.07 23.76
CA SER A 151 -54.65 -12.40 23.12
C SER A 151 -53.76 -12.68 21.89
N ALA A 152 -53.11 -13.82 21.68
CA ALA A 152 -52.68 -14.99 22.46
C ALA A 152 -51.83 -15.85 21.49
N HIS A 153 -50.77 -16.49 22.00
CA HIS A 153 -50.05 -17.66 21.42
C HIS A 153 -49.38 -17.45 20.04
N ALA A 154 -48.24 -18.05 19.67
CA ALA A 154 -47.63 -19.30 20.08
C ALA A 154 -46.11 -19.32 19.79
N HIS A 155 -45.44 -20.23 20.49
CA HIS A 155 -44.11 -20.81 20.33
C HIS A 155 -43.52 -20.85 18.90
N HIS A 156 -42.21 -20.62 18.74
CA HIS A 156 -41.17 -21.67 18.72
C HIS A 156 -39.88 -21.16 18.04
N HIS A 157 -38.74 -21.59 18.57
CA HIS A 157 -37.41 -21.37 17.99
C HIS A 157 -37.23 -22.12 16.66
N HIS A 158 -36.24 -21.65 15.89
CA HIS A 158 -35.18 -22.44 15.26
C HIS A 158 -35.04 -22.35 13.73
N HIS A 159 -33.78 -22.15 13.36
CA HIS A 159 -33.18 -22.14 12.03
C HIS A 159 -33.67 -23.28 11.13
N HIS A 160 -33.84 -23.00 9.83
CA HIS A 160 -33.57 -24.03 8.83
C HIS A 160 -33.07 -23.48 7.49
N HIS A 161 -31.96 -24.07 7.07
CA HIS A 161 -31.27 -23.91 5.79
C HIS A 161 -32.17 -24.27 4.60
N LYS A 162 -31.99 -23.59 3.46
CA LYS A 162 -32.31 -24.14 2.14
C LYS A 162 -31.03 -24.45 1.36
N ALA A 163 -30.84 -25.74 1.10
CA ALA A 163 -30.03 -26.29 0.01
C ALA A 163 -30.98 -26.92 -1.02
N GLY A 164 -30.58 -26.96 -2.29
CA GLY A 164 -31.28 -27.72 -3.33
C GLY A 164 -31.12 -27.09 -4.72
N ARG A 165 -30.06 -27.42 -5.47
CA ARG A 165 -30.02 -28.40 -6.61
C ARG A 165 -30.69 -27.80 -7.87
N GLU A 166 -30.09 -27.86 -9.06
CA GLU A 166 -29.91 -29.07 -9.87
C GLU A 166 -28.93 -28.82 -11.04
N LEU A 167 -28.29 -29.91 -11.48
CA LEU A 167 -27.38 -30.02 -12.63
C LEU A 167 -28.11 -29.87 -13.98
N LYS A 168 -27.42 -29.33 -15.00
CA LYS A 168 -27.69 -29.69 -16.40
C LYS A 168 -26.38 -30.02 -17.13
N LYS A 169 -26.18 -31.32 -17.28
CA LYS A 169 -25.18 -31.99 -18.12
C LYS A 169 -25.60 -31.86 -19.59
N ARG A 170 -24.68 -31.51 -20.50
CA ARG A 170 -24.72 -31.96 -21.90
C ARG A 170 -23.31 -32.21 -22.42
N SER A 171 -23.04 -33.48 -22.63
CA SER A 171 -21.93 -34.04 -23.39
C SER A 171 -22.16 -33.83 -24.90
N ALA A 172 -21.07 -33.68 -25.66
CA ALA A 172 -20.90 -34.33 -26.97
C ALA A 172 -19.41 -34.32 -27.32
N ASP A 173 -18.88 -35.53 -27.39
CA ASP A 173 -17.61 -35.93 -28.00
C ASP A 173 -17.70 -35.73 -29.52
N THR A 174 -16.65 -35.20 -30.14
CA THR A 174 -16.32 -35.51 -31.55
C THR A 174 -14.80 -35.48 -31.72
N SER A 175 -14.21 -36.67 -31.68
CA SER A 175 -12.88 -36.98 -32.22
C SER A 175 -12.82 -36.76 -33.74
N CYS A 176 -11.70 -36.20 -34.22
CA CYS A 176 -10.90 -36.61 -35.39
C CYS A 176 -9.63 -35.76 -35.43
#